data_AF-A0A127F0Q2-F1
#
_entry.id   AF-A0A127F0Q2-F1
#
_cell.length_a   1.000
_cell.length_b   1.000
_cell.length_c   1.000
_cell.angle_alpha   90.00
_cell.angle_beta   90.00
_cell.angle_gamma   90.00
#
_symmetry.space_group_name_H-M   'P 1'
#
loop_
_entity.id
_entity.type
_entity.pdbx_description
1 polymer ?
#
loop_
_entity_poly.entity_id
_entity_poly.type
_entity_poly.pdbx_seq_one_letter_code
_entity_poly.pdbx_strand_id
1 'polypeptide(L)'
;MAGENSASAEATKLNTSEEGATKQRSTIAFPYAPLGDTIELAEAIHGNVGLGECDDDQLAVWTKQSPKSSGFRVQIASARLFGLITSPAGGKYRLADLGSAIVDPNQTREARANAFLNVPLYRAIFDKYRGGVLPGQAAAMEREIVALGVSDKVKDRARQVFERSAEQAGFFAHGRNRLVMPGFAARQADAAPPPPPPADEPQDEKKKGGNGGGFDGHDPLIIGLFQKLPEPEADWPVAARLKWLQTAANIFDLLYKGDGGGISMSAARAERSPRPQHDD
;
A
#
# COMPACT_ATOMS: atom_id res chain seq x y z
N MET A 1 -28.84 -20.79 65.02
CA MET A 1 -29.16 -21.92 64.11
C MET A 1 -30.44 -21.58 63.39
N ALA A 2 -30.47 -21.80 62.07
CA ALA A 2 -31.62 -21.75 61.15
C ALA A 2 -32.34 -20.38 61.06
N GLY A 3 -32.68 -19.82 59.91
CA GLY A 3 -32.77 -20.34 58.55
C GLY A 3 -33.87 -19.52 57.85
N GLU A 4 -33.60 -19.09 56.61
CA GLU A 4 -34.52 -18.95 55.46
C GLU A 4 -35.87 -18.19 55.67
N ASN A 5 -36.36 -17.29 54.82
CA ASN A 5 -36.38 -17.33 53.36
C ASN A 5 -36.92 -15.97 52.87
N SER A 6 -36.18 -15.24 52.03
CA SER A 6 -36.72 -14.09 51.26
C SER A 6 -37.19 -14.61 49.90
N ALA A 7 -38.49 -14.50 49.64
CA ALA A 7 -39.10 -14.86 48.37
C ALA A 7 -39.61 -13.63 47.63
N SER A 8 -39.45 -13.70 46.30
CA SER A 8 -40.16 -12.98 45.25
C SER A 8 -39.72 -11.55 44.93
N ALA A 9 -38.73 -11.46 44.04
CA ALA A 9 -38.67 -10.39 43.04
C ALA A 9 -39.04 -10.99 41.67
N GLU A 10 -40.16 -10.50 41.15
CA GLU A 10 -40.84 -10.87 39.91
C GLU A 10 -40.00 -10.44 38.70
N ALA A 11 -39.55 -11.40 37.89
CA ALA A 11 -38.80 -11.15 36.66
C ALA A 11 -39.77 -10.99 35.48
N THR A 12 -40.03 -9.74 35.10
CA THR A 12 -40.78 -9.39 33.88
C THR A 12 -40.01 -9.82 32.64
N LYS A 13 -40.45 -10.91 32.02
CA LYS A 13 -40.09 -11.29 30.65
C LYS A 13 -40.75 -10.32 29.66
N LEU A 14 -39.94 -9.49 29.01
CA LEU A 14 -40.35 -8.80 27.77
C LEU A 14 -39.89 -9.65 26.58
N ASN A 15 -40.81 -10.49 26.13
CA ASN A 15 -40.86 -10.97 24.76
C ASN A 15 -41.38 -9.81 23.90
N THR A 16 -40.57 -9.31 22.97
CA THR A 16 -41.09 -8.57 21.81
C THR A 16 -40.41 -9.10 20.58
N SER A 17 -41.21 -9.84 19.83
CA SER A 17 -40.98 -10.33 18.48
C SER A 17 -40.76 -9.15 17.55
N GLU A 18 -39.55 -8.98 17.01
CA GLU A 18 -39.29 -8.10 15.88
C GLU A 18 -39.37 -8.90 14.57
N GLU A 19 -40.40 -8.61 13.79
CA GLU A 19 -40.53 -9.01 12.40
C GLU A 19 -39.43 -8.37 11.54
N GLY A 20 -38.56 -9.21 10.97
CA GLY A 20 -38.24 -9.15 9.53
C GLY A 20 -37.54 -7.93 8.95
N ALA A 21 -36.79 -7.12 9.71
CA ALA A 21 -35.86 -6.15 9.10
C ALA A 21 -34.68 -6.90 8.45
N THR A 22 -34.79 -7.24 7.16
CA THR A 22 -33.72 -7.84 6.37
C THR A 22 -32.41 -7.09 6.62
N LYS A 23 -31.43 -7.76 7.23
CA LYS A 23 -30.13 -7.17 7.59
C LYS A 23 -29.48 -6.64 6.31
N GLN A 24 -29.54 -5.32 6.08
CA GLN A 24 -28.76 -4.67 5.04
C GLN A 24 -27.29 -4.95 5.32
N ARG A 25 -26.69 -5.83 4.50
CA ARG A 25 -25.28 -6.18 4.56
C ARG A 25 -24.48 -5.14 3.79
N SER A 26 -23.30 -4.81 4.30
CA SER A 26 -22.35 -3.97 3.55
C SER A 26 -21.94 -4.68 2.26
N THR A 27 -21.83 -3.94 1.17
CA THR A 27 -21.38 -4.41 -0.15
C THR A 27 -19.88 -4.24 -0.34
N ILE A 28 -19.25 -3.37 0.44
CA ILE A 28 -17.79 -3.18 0.48
C ILE A 28 -17.19 -3.81 1.74
N ALA A 29 -16.03 -4.45 1.60
CA ALA A 29 -15.32 -5.07 2.72
C ALA A 29 -14.54 -4.02 3.52
N PHE A 30 -14.60 -4.14 4.86
CA PHE A 30 -13.86 -3.32 5.81
C PHE A 30 -13.63 -4.11 7.11
N PRO A 31 -12.54 -3.82 7.85
CA PRO A 31 -12.22 -4.50 9.09
C PRO A 31 -13.08 -3.97 10.25
N TYR A 32 -13.28 -4.82 11.26
CA TYR A 32 -14.01 -4.47 12.48
C TYR A 32 -13.07 -4.23 13.68
N ALA A 33 -11.77 -4.51 13.53
CA ALA A 33 -10.70 -4.15 14.44
C ALA A 33 -9.69 -3.21 13.73
N PRO A 34 -9.11 -2.22 14.42
CA PRO A 34 -8.11 -1.32 13.85
C PRO A 34 -6.79 -2.04 13.54
N LEU A 35 -5.99 -1.41 12.68
CA LEU A 35 -4.71 -1.97 12.23
C LEU A 35 -3.80 -2.40 13.39
N GLY A 36 -3.66 -1.57 14.42
CA GLY A 36 -2.81 -1.82 15.58
C GLY A 36 -3.10 -3.15 16.28
N ASP A 37 -4.36 -3.42 16.59
CA ASP A 37 -4.78 -4.69 17.19
C ASP A 37 -4.36 -5.86 16.27
N THR A 38 -4.45 -5.70 14.95
CA THR A 38 -4.04 -6.77 14.02
C THR A 38 -2.52 -6.93 13.87
N ILE A 39 -1.74 -5.89 14.18
CA ILE A 39 -0.28 -5.97 14.22
C ILE A 39 0.18 -6.86 15.39
N GLU A 40 -0.49 -6.81 16.54
CA GLU A 40 -0.18 -7.68 17.68
C GLU A 40 -0.28 -9.17 17.33
N LEU A 41 -1.24 -9.55 16.47
CA LEU A 41 -1.32 -10.91 15.93
C LEU A 41 -0.11 -11.25 15.05
N ALA A 42 0.30 -10.33 14.17
CA ALA A 42 1.45 -10.55 13.30
C ALA A 42 2.75 -10.67 14.10
N GLU A 43 2.94 -9.82 15.10
CA GLU A 43 4.07 -9.89 16.04
C GLU A 43 4.07 -11.21 16.82
N ALA A 44 2.91 -11.67 17.29
CA ALA A 44 2.79 -12.95 17.98
C ALA A 44 3.16 -14.14 17.07
N ILE A 45 2.72 -14.15 15.81
CA ILE A 45 3.11 -15.20 14.84
C ILE A 45 4.62 -15.14 14.59
N HIS A 46 5.16 -13.96 14.28
CA HIS A 46 6.59 -13.79 14.02
C HIS A 46 7.45 -14.24 15.21
N GLY A 47 7.09 -13.82 16.43
CA GLY A 47 7.85 -14.11 17.64
C GLY A 47 7.87 -15.58 18.06
N ASN A 48 6.88 -16.39 17.64
CA ASN A 48 6.77 -17.79 18.04
C ASN A 48 7.13 -18.78 16.92
N VAL A 49 6.76 -18.49 15.67
CA VAL A 49 6.96 -19.40 14.53
C VAL A 49 7.72 -18.78 13.37
N GLY A 50 8.10 -17.49 13.44
CA GLY A 50 8.77 -16.78 12.36
C GLY A 50 7.93 -16.78 11.08
N LEU A 51 8.40 -17.52 10.07
CA LEU A 51 7.72 -17.71 8.77
C LEU A 51 6.86 -18.99 8.70
N GLY A 52 6.80 -19.76 9.78
CA GLY A 52 6.02 -20.99 9.91
C GLY A 52 4.51 -20.75 10.02
N GLU A 53 3.79 -21.80 10.39
CA GLU A 53 2.34 -21.78 10.54
C GLU A 53 1.93 -22.01 12.00
N CYS A 54 0.80 -21.43 12.40
CA CYS A 54 0.16 -21.66 13.69
C CYS A 54 -1.34 -21.91 13.54
N ASP A 55 -2.00 -22.54 14.52
CA ASP A 55 -3.46 -22.66 14.57
C ASP A 55 -4.12 -21.63 15.53
N ASP A 56 -5.46 -21.69 15.58
CA ASP A 56 -6.29 -20.85 16.46
C ASP A 56 -5.89 -20.99 17.94
N ASP A 57 -5.61 -22.21 18.41
CA ASP A 57 -5.31 -22.46 19.82
C ASP A 57 -3.95 -21.87 20.20
N GLN A 58 -2.93 -22.09 19.36
CA GLN A 58 -1.61 -21.49 19.53
C GLN A 58 -1.68 -19.96 19.55
N LEU A 59 -2.33 -19.36 18.55
CA LEU A 59 -2.40 -17.91 18.39
C LEU A 59 -3.21 -17.23 19.51
N ALA A 60 -4.27 -17.88 19.98
CA ALA A 60 -5.06 -17.38 21.10
C ALA A 60 -4.27 -17.40 22.41
N VAL A 61 -3.46 -18.45 22.66
CA VAL A 61 -2.58 -18.50 23.84
C VAL A 61 -1.55 -17.38 23.81
N TRP A 62 -0.91 -17.12 22.67
CA TRP A 62 0.10 -16.06 22.54
C TRP A 62 -0.48 -14.65 22.71
N THR A 63 -1.69 -14.43 22.19
CA THR A 63 -2.40 -13.14 22.33
C THR A 63 -3.19 -13.03 23.63
N LYS A 64 -3.16 -14.03 24.51
CA LYS A 64 -3.91 -14.11 25.78
C LYS A 64 -5.42 -13.95 25.59
N GLN A 65 -5.94 -14.48 24.50
CA GLN A 65 -7.36 -14.47 24.15
C GLN A 65 -7.93 -15.89 24.19
N SER A 66 -9.27 -15.98 24.17
CA SER A 66 -9.94 -17.27 23.97
C SER A 66 -10.14 -17.54 22.48
N PRO A 67 -9.78 -18.74 21.96
CA PRO A 67 -10.05 -19.13 20.58
C PRO A 67 -11.55 -19.06 20.22
N LYS A 68 -12.41 -19.24 21.23
CA LYS A 68 -13.88 -19.23 21.06
C LYS A 68 -14.47 -17.82 21.12
N SER A 69 -13.70 -16.79 21.47
CA SER A 69 -14.20 -15.43 21.58
C SER A 69 -14.55 -14.84 20.20
N SER A 70 -15.62 -14.03 20.16
CA SER A 70 -15.99 -13.29 18.95
C SER A 70 -14.94 -12.23 18.59
N GLY A 71 -14.32 -11.61 19.60
CA GLY A 71 -13.24 -10.63 19.42
C GLY A 71 -12.04 -11.20 18.67
N PHE A 72 -11.54 -12.36 19.10
CA PHE A 72 -10.42 -13.04 18.44
C PHE A 72 -10.71 -13.34 16.96
N ARG A 73 -11.89 -13.90 16.67
CA ARG A 73 -12.32 -14.17 15.28
C ARG A 73 -12.42 -12.90 14.43
N VAL A 74 -12.92 -11.81 15.02
CA VAL A 74 -12.99 -10.49 14.37
C VAL A 74 -11.60 -9.94 14.07
N GLN A 75 -10.65 -10.11 15.00
CA GLN A 75 -9.27 -9.66 14.85
C GLN A 75 -8.56 -10.44 13.73
N ILE A 76 -8.71 -11.77 13.68
CA ILE A 76 -8.21 -12.62 12.58
C ILE A 76 -8.80 -12.19 11.23
N ALA A 77 -10.12 -11.99 11.15
CA ALA A 77 -10.76 -11.56 9.92
C ALA A 77 -10.27 -10.18 9.46
N SER A 78 -10.04 -9.26 10.41
CA SER A 78 -9.50 -7.93 10.14
C SER A 78 -8.04 -8.01 9.68
N ALA A 79 -7.20 -8.85 10.30
CA ALA A 79 -5.81 -9.06 9.92
C ALA A 79 -5.68 -9.60 8.47
N ARG A 80 -6.62 -10.45 8.04
CA ARG A 80 -6.72 -10.90 6.64
C ARG A 80 -7.06 -9.75 5.69
N LEU A 81 -7.99 -8.88 6.06
CA LEU A 81 -8.36 -7.70 5.24
C LEU A 81 -7.22 -6.68 5.13
N PHE A 82 -6.41 -6.51 6.17
CA PHE A 82 -5.18 -5.72 6.12
C PHE A 82 -4.04 -6.41 5.36
N GLY A 83 -4.21 -7.68 4.99
CA GLY A 83 -3.21 -8.45 4.26
C GLY A 83 -2.03 -8.91 5.12
N LEU A 84 -2.19 -8.99 6.45
CA LEU A 84 -1.09 -9.33 7.36
C LEU A 84 -0.88 -10.84 7.49
N ILE A 85 -1.97 -11.60 7.37
CA ILE A 85 -1.94 -13.06 7.51
C ILE A 85 -2.65 -13.72 6.33
N THR A 86 -2.17 -14.91 5.99
CA THR A 86 -2.82 -15.83 5.06
C THR A 86 -3.31 -17.07 5.80
N SER A 87 -4.22 -17.83 5.19
CA SER A 87 -4.69 -19.10 5.73
C SER A 87 -4.62 -20.16 4.63
N PRO A 88 -3.44 -20.80 4.45
CA PRO A 88 -3.19 -21.75 3.37
C PRO A 88 -4.07 -23.00 3.46
N ALA A 89 -4.34 -23.44 4.69
CA ALA A 89 -5.26 -24.51 5.03
C ALA A 89 -6.24 -24.02 6.10
N GLY A 90 -7.49 -24.45 6.03
CA GLY A 90 -8.52 -24.04 6.99
C GLY A 90 -8.11 -24.34 8.42
N GLY A 91 -7.93 -23.29 9.24
CA GLY A 91 -7.50 -23.39 10.64
C GLY A 91 -6.01 -23.22 10.89
N LYS A 92 -5.20 -23.00 9.85
CA LYS A 92 -3.79 -22.61 9.98
C LYS A 92 -3.57 -21.19 9.45
N TYR A 93 -2.64 -20.48 10.07
CA TYR A 93 -2.30 -19.09 9.79
C TYR A 93 -0.79 -18.95 9.65
N ARG A 94 -0.37 -18.08 8.74
CA ARG A 94 1.01 -17.61 8.65
C ARG A 94 1.03 -16.16 8.21
N LEU A 95 2.17 -15.49 8.41
CA LEU A 95 2.37 -14.14 7.89
C LEU A 95 2.28 -14.15 6.36
N ALA A 96 1.61 -13.14 5.83
CA ALA A 96 1.78 -12.74 4.43
C ALA A 96 3.07 -11.92 4.29
N ASP A 97 3.52 -11.69 3.06
CA ASP A 97 4.70 -10.83 2.78
C ASP A 97 4.57 -9.46 3.45
N LEU A 98 3.37 -8.87 3.42
CA LEU A 98 3.08 -7.59 4.04
C LEU A 98 3.09 -7.67 5.58
N GLY A 99 2.66 -8.80 6.16
CA GLY A 99 2.75 -9.06 7.59
C GLY A 99 4.20 -9.17 8.07
N SER A 100 5.04 -9.87 7.30
CA SER A 100 6.48 -9.95 7.52
C SER A 100 7.15 -8.58 7.43
N ALA A 101 6.77 -7.75 6.45
CA ALA A 101 7.28 -6.38 6.33
C ALA A 101 6.82 -5.46 7.48
N ILE A 102 5.64 -5.69 8.07
CA ILE A 102 5.18 -4.90 9.23
C ILE A 102 6.05 -5.13 10.46
N VAL A 103 6.46 -6.38 10.71
CA VAL A 103 7.25 -6.74 11.90
C VAL A 103 8.75 -6.45 11.73
N ASP A 104 9.20 -6.19 10.49
CA ASP A 104 10.55 -5.69 10.23
C ASP A 104 10.64 -4.18 10.53
N PRO A 105 11.43 -3.74 11.53
CA PRO A 105 11.57 -2.32 11.89
C PRO A 105 11.95 -1.40 10.71
N ASN A 106 12.65 -1.96 9.72
CA ASN A 106 13.09 -1.26 8.53
C ASN A 106 11.95 -0.98 7.55
N GLN A 107 10.90 -1.79 7.56
CA GLN A 107 9.79 -1.76 6.61
C GLN A 107 8.45 -1.41 7.27
N THR A 108 8.36 -1.40 8.60
CA THR A 108 7.12 -1.17 9.37
C THR A 108 6.32 0.03 8.87
N ARG A 109 6.97 1.16 8.57
CA ARG A 109 6.28 2.39 8.17
C ARG A 109 5.57 2.24 6.82
N GLU A 110 6.28 1.75 5.82
CA GLU A 110 5.75 1.52 4.47
C GLU A 110 4.70 0.39 4.51
N ALA A 111 5.00 -0.70 5.21
CA ALA A 111 4.10 -1.84 5.34
C ALA A 111 2.77 -1.48 6.02
N ARG A 112 2.77 -0.60 7.04
CA ARG A 112 1.54 -0.09 7.65
C ARG A 112 0.70 0.74 6.67
N ALA A 113 1.34 1.57 5.85
CA ALA A 113 0.63 2.35 4.84
C ALA A 113 0.00 1.45 3.76
N ASN A 114 0.76 0.46 3.29
CA ASN A 114 0.29 -0.52 2.32
C ASN A 114 -0.83 -1.41 2.89
N ALA A 115 -0.73 -1.83 4.16
CA ALA A 115 -1.79 -2.58 4.84
C ALA A 115 -3.09 -1.79 4.93
N PHE A 116 -3.02 -0.50 5.26
CA PHE A 116 -4.18 0.37 5.27
C PHE A 116 -4.86 0.44 3.88
N LEU A 117 -4.09 0.59 2.80
CA LEU A 117 -4.63 0.61 1.44
C LEU A 117 -5.00 -0.76 0.87
N ASN A 118 -4.70 -1.86 1.57
CA ASN A 118 -5.16 -3.19 1.20
C ASN A 118 -6.66 -3.37 1.45
N VAL A 119 -7.23 -2.61 2.39
CA VAL A 119 -8.66 -2.64 2.71
C VAL A 119 -9.47 -1.92 1.60
N PRO A 120 -10.46 -2.58 0.97
CA PRO A 120 -11.22 -2.00 -0.13
C PRO A 120 -11.89 -0.66 0.18
N LEU A 121 -12.55 -0.56 1.34
CA LEU A 121 -13.17 0.70 1.78
C LEU A 121 -12.14 1.83 1.92
N TYR A 122 -10.97 1.54 2.48
CA TYR A 122 -9.98 2.58 2.79
C TYR A 122 -9.31 3.09 1.53
N ARG A 123 -9.01 2.18 0.59
CA ARG A 123 -8.56 2.54 -0.76
C ARG A 123 -9.58 3.43 -1.47
N ALA A 124 -10.87 3.07 -1.45
CA ALA A 124 -11.92 3.87 -2.08
C ALA A 124 -12.02 5.30 -1.50
N ILE A 125 -11.91 5.44 -0.16
CA ILE A 125 -11.87 6.75 0.49
C ILE A 125 -10.61 7.52 0.08
N PHE A 126 -9.45 6.87 0.10
CA PHE A 126 -8.18 7.49 -0.29
C PHE A 126 -8.20 8.01 -1.71
N ASP A 127 -8.68 7.20 -2.66
CA ASP A 127 -8.74 7.59 -4.06
C ASP A 127 -9.75 8.71 -4.29
N LYS A 128 -10.89 8.71 -3.60
CA LYS A 128 -11.89 9.78 -3.67
C LYS A 128 -11.37 11.13 -3.14
N TYR A 129 -10.59 11.11 -2.08
CA TYR A 129 -10.08 12.33 -1.42
C TYR A 129 -8.60 12.61 -1.69
N ARG A 130 -8.01 11.96 -2.71
CA ARG A 130 -6.61 12.17 -3.08
C ARG A 130 -6.38 13.63 -3.47
N GLY A 131 -5.51 14.32 -2.75
CA GLY A 131 -5.24 15.76 -2.94
C GLY A 131 -6.35 16.69 -2.45
N GLY A 132 -7.47 16.14 -1.94
CA GLY A 132 -8.60 16.87 -1.39
C GLY A 132 -8.60 16.95 0.13
N VAL A 133 -9.69 17.49 0.67
CA VAL A 133 -9.93 17.60 2.12
C VAL A 133 -10.97 16.55 2.52
N LEU A 134 -10.66 15.78 3.57
CA LEU A 134 -11.60 14.84 4.17
C LEU A 134 -12.75 15.58 4.86
N PRO A 135 -13.96 14.99 4.92
CA PRO A 135 -15.04 15.55 5.71
C PRO A 135 -14.62 15.65 7.18
N GLY A 136 -14.57 16.89 7.72
CA GLY A 136 -14.15 17.12 9.10
C GLY A 136 -15.18 16.71 10.15
N GLN A 137 -16.45 16.60 9.76
CA GLN A 137 -17.54 16.20 10.65
C GLN A 137 -17.79 14.69 10.55
N ALA A 138 -17.93 14.02 11.71
CA ALA A 138 -18.18 12.58 11.79
C ALA A 138 -19.39 12.14 10.95
N ALA A 139 -20.51 12.87 11.03
CA ALA A 139 -21.72 12.56 10.27
C ALA A 139 -21.53 12.69 8.74
N ALA A 140 -20.68 13.60 8.28
CA ALA A 140 -20.37 13.72 6.85
C ALA A 140 -19.52 12.53 6.39
N MET A 141 -18.53 12.14 7.20
CA MET A 141 -17.71 10.96 6.93
C MET A 141 -18.55 9.66 6.93
N GLU A 142 -19.50 9.53 7.84
CA GLU A 142 -20.42 8.38 7.89
C GLU A 142 -21.31 8.29 6.66
N ARG A 143 -21.83 9.41 6.14
CA ARG A 143 -22.59 9.44 4.87
C ARG A 143 -21.74 8.95 3.70
N GLU A 144 -20.47 9.34 3.67
CA GLU A 144 -19.54 8.92 2.62
C GLU A 144 -19.23 7.42 2.70
N ILE A 145 -19.00 6.91 3.91
CA ILE A 145 -18.81 5.49 4.17
C ILE A 145 -20.04 4.67 3.75
N VAL A 146 -21.25 5.16 4.02
CA VAL A 146 -22.49 4.52 3.55
C VAL A 146 -22.61 4.58 2.03
N ALA A 147 -22.30 5.72 1.41
CA ALA A 147 -22.32 5.88 -0.05
C ALA A 147 -21.32 4.93 -0.76
N LEU A 148 -20.22 4.58 -0.10
CA LEU A 148 -19.24 3.60 -0.59
C LEU A 148 -19.66 2.14 -0.38
N GLY A 149 -20.83 1.89 0.22
CA GLY A 149 -21.41 0.55 0.35
C GLY A 149 -21.36 -0.06 1.74
N VAL A 150 -21.03 0.71 2.79
CA VAL A 150 -21.18 0.24 4.17
C VAL A 150 -22.64 0.36 4.61
N SER A 151 -23.13 -0.66 5.32
CA SER A 151 -24.47 -0.64 5.91
C SER A 151 -24.62 0.46 6.95
N ASP A 152 -25.78 1.12 6.96
CA ASP A 152 -26.07 2.25 7.85
C ASP A 152 -25.93 1.87 9.34
N LYS A 153 -26.21 0.60 9.69
CA LYS A 153 -26.12 0.08 11.06
C LYS A 153 -24.69 0.02 11.62
N VAL A 154 -23.67 0.05 10.76
CA VAL A 154 -22.27 -0.16 11.16
C VAL A 154 -21.34 0.96 10.69
N LYS A 155 -21.89 2.05 10.14
CA LYS A 155 -21.13 3.20 9.64
C LYS A 155 -20.26 3.85 10.73
N ASP A 156 -20.79 3.99 11.95
CA ASP A 156 -20.06 4.58 13.08
C ASP A 156 -18.82 3.77 13.42
N ARG A 157 -18.96 2.43 13.45
CA ARG A 157 -17.84 1.52 13.70
C ARG A 157 -16.84 1.57 12.55
N ALA A 158 -17.30 1.53 11.30
CA ALA A 158 -16.44 1.63 10.14
C ALA A 158 -15.62 2.93 10.14
N ARG A 159 -16.24 4.06 10.48
CA ARG A 159 -15.56 5.36 10.63
C ARG A 159 -14.49 5.31 11.72
N GLN A 160 -14.83 4.84 12.91
CA GLN A 160 -13.89 4.79 14.03
C GLN A 160 -12.68 3.89 13.73
N VAL A 161 -12.90 2.73 13.11
CA VAL A 161 -11.83 1.80 12.75
C VAL A 161 -10.97 2.39 11.62
N PHE A 162 -11.59 3.03 10.63
CA PHE A 162 -10.88 3.77 9.59
C PHE A 162 -9.97 4.85 10.18
N GLU A 163 -10.50 5.73 11.04
CA GLU A 163 -9.73 6.84 11.60
C GLU A 163 -8.54 6.35 12.43
N ARG A 164 -8.75 5.35 13.29
CA ARG A 164 -7.67 4.75 14.09
C ARG A 164 -6.62 4.08 13.21
N SER A 165 -7.05 3.36 12.18
CA SER A 165 -6.13 2.67 11.27
C SER A 165 -5.34 3.65 10.41
N ALA A 166 -5.97 4.74 9.96
CA ALA A 166 -5.31 5.82 9.22
C ALA A 166 -4.26 6.53 10.08
N GLU A 167 -4.57 6.76 11.35
CA GLU A 167 -3.65 7.33 12.32
C GLU A 167 -2.45 6.40 12.56
N GLN A 168 -2.68 5.11 12.79
CA GLN A 168 -1.64 4.10 12.98
C GLN A 168 -0.77 3.89 11.73
N ALA A 169 -1.33 4.06 10.54
CA ALA A 169 -0.64 3.99 9.27
C ALA A 169 0.05 5.31 8.87
N GLY A 170 -0.11 6.38 9.65
CA GLY A 170 0.58 7.66 9.44
C GLY A 170 -0.07 8.60 8.43
N PHE A 171 -1.29 8.30 7.95
CA PHE A 171 -1.97 9.12 6.93
C PHE A 171 -2.40 10.51 7.43
N PHE A 172 -2.47 10.70 8.76
CA PHE A 172 -2.83 11.96 9.41
C PHE A 172 -1.63 12.75 9.95
N ALA A 173 -0.40 12.44 9.53
CA ALA A 173 0.80 13.14 9.98
C ALA A 173 0.77 14.67 9.70
N HIS A 174 0.03 15.10 8.68
CA HIS A 174 -0.15 16.51 8.30
C HIS A 174 -1.52 17.08 8.72
N GLY A 175 -2.20 16.44 9.65
CA GLY A 175 -3.53 16.81 10.13
C GLY A 175 -4.62 15.82 9.69
N ARG A 176 -5.74 15.80 10.45
CA ARG A 176 -6.88 14.90 10.22
C ARG A 176 -7.80 15.34 9.07
N ASN A 177 -7.49 16.45 8.42
CA ASN A 177 -8.28 17.02 7.32
C ASN A 177 -7.85 16.47 5.95
N ARG A 178 -6.81 15.64 5.86
CA ARG A 178 -6.29 15.10 4.60
C ARG A 178 -5.81 13.67 4.81
N LEU A 179 -5.98 12.83 3.79
CA LEU A 179 -5.43 11.47 3.78
C LEU A 179 -4.19 11.47 2.89
N VAL A 180 -3.01 11.63 3.48
CA VAL A 180 -1.75 11.77 2.73
C VAL A 180 -0.92 10.51 2.90
N MET A 181 -0.48 9.92 1.78
CA MET A 181 0.47 8.80 1.82
C MET A 181 1.76 9.21 2.52
N PRO A 182 2.22 8.47 3.55
CA PRO A 182 3.51 8.74 4.19
C PRO A 182 4.65 8.58 3.18
N GLY A 183 5.58 9.53 3.16
CA GLY A 183 6.81 9.40 2.37
C GLY A 183 7.79 8.41 3.02
N PHE A 184 8.31 7.48 2.24
CA PHE A 184 9.37 6.53 2.61
C PHE A 184 10.53 6.64 1.62
N ALA A 185 11.75 6.48 2.11
CA ALA A 185 12.93 6.44 1.24
C ALA A 185 12.94 5.10 0.50
N ALA A 186 13.11 5.13 -0.84
CA ALA A 186 13.33 3.92 -1.61
C ALA A 186 14.62 3.26 -1.11
N ARG A 187 14.53 2.08 -0.51
CA ARG A 187 15.71 1.29 -0.20
C ARG A 187 16.20 0.59 -1.46
N GLN A 188 17.51 0.69 -1.71
CA GLN A 188 18.23 -0.33 -2.46
C GLN A 188 18.02 -1.65 -1.71
N ALA A 189 17.17 -2.51 -2.26
CA ALA A 189 16.99 -3.87 -1.74
C ALA A 189 18.37 -4.56 -1.69
N ASP A 190 18.61 -5.34 -0.64
CA ASP A 190 19.85 -6.07 -0.36
C ASP A 190 20.53 -6.58 -1.63
N ALA A 191 21.57 -5.84 -2.04
CA ALA A 191 22.48 -6.31 -3.07
C ALA A 191 23.21 -7.52 -2.47
N ALA A 192 22.86 -8.72 -2.96
CA ALA A 192 23.60 -9.93 -2.67
C ALA A 192 25.11 -9.65 -2.84
N PRO A 193 25.98 -10.11 -1.93
CA PRO A 193 27.41 -9.90 -2.06
C PRO A 193 27.86 -10.44 -3.43
N PRO A 194 28.75 -9.71 -4.14
CA PRO A 194 29.15 -10.09 -5.48
C PRO A 194 29.77 -11.51 -5.45
N PRO A 195 29.39 -12.40 -6.39
CA PRO A 195 30.05 -13.70 -6.50
C PRO A 195 31.55 -13.50 -6.78
N PRO A 196 32.44 -14.39 -6.30
CA PRO A 196 33.87 -14.28 -6.53
C PRO A 196 34.18 -14.30 -8.04
N PRO A 197 35.25 -13.59 -8.47
CA PRO A 197 35.54 -13.41 -9.89
C PRO A 197 35.86 -14.77 -10.57
N PRO A 198 35.26 -15.06 -11.74
CA PRO A 198 35.59 -16.26 -12.50
C PRO A 198 36.92 -16.09 -13.24
N ALA A 199 37.70 -17.17 -13.31
CA ALA A 199 38.94 -17.26 -14.07
C ALA A 199 38.69 -17.14 -15.58
N ASP A 200 39.62 -16.47 -16.26
CA ASP A 200 39.60 -16.02 -17.65
C ASP A 200 39.29 -17.11 -18.70
N GLU A 201 38.30 -16.86 -19.57
CA GLU A 201 38.31 -17.16 -21.02
C GLU A 201 37.36 -16.19 -21.78
N PRO A 202 37.59 -15.90 -23.07
CA PRO A 202 37.36 -14.59 -23.67
C PRO A 202 35.95 -14.32 -24.24
N GLN A 203 35.68 -13.01 -24.33
CA GLN A 203 34.42 -12.32 -24.58
C GLN A 203 33.78 -12.55 -25.96
N ASP A 204 32.49 -12.84 -25.96
CA ASP A 204 31.56 -12.45 -27.04
C ASP A 204 30.43 -11.59 -26.42
N GLU A 205 30.40 -10.33 -26.84
CA GLU A 205 29.61 -9.25 -26.26
C GLU A 205 28.10 -9.41 -26.51
N LYS A 206 27.34 -9.81 -25.48
CA LYS A 206 25.89 -9.54 -25.39
C LYS A 206 25.60 -8.52 -24.30
N LYS A 207 25.16 -7.35 -24.75
CA LYS A 207 24.84 -6.17 -23.93
C LYS A 207 23.76 -6.45 -22.88
N LYS A 208 24.13 -6.09 -21.66
CA LYS A 208 23.34 -5.86 -20.44
C LYS A 208 22.15 -4.90 -20.61
N GLY A 209 21.19 -5.07 -19.71
CA GLY A 209 20.29 -4.03 -19.19
C GLY A 209 18.90 -4.60 -18.96
N GLY A 210 18.29 -4.59 -17.77
CA GLY A 210 18.55 -3.80 -16.59
C GLY A 210 17.19 -3.49 -15.96
N ASN A 211 16.95 -4.18 -14.84
CA ASN A 211 15.88 -4.09 -13.85
C ASN A 211 14.98 -2.84 -13.86
N GLY A 212 13.66 -3.07 -13.86
CA GLY A 212 12.61 -2.07 -13.81
C GLY A 212 12.55 -1.33 -12.47
N GLY A 213 12.75 -0.01 -12.52
CA GLY A 213 12.45 0.95 -11.47
C GLY A 213 11.31 1.85 -11.93
N GLY A 214 10.34 2.04 -11.05
CA GLY A 214 9.00 2.55 -11.31
C GLY A 214 8.93 3.89 -12.04
N PHE A 215 8.33 3.83 -13.23
CA PHE A 215 7.58 4.91 -13.84
C PHE A 215 6.12 4.46 -13.84
N ASP A 216 5.49 4.43 -12.67
CA ASP A 216 4.10 3.99 -12.53
C ASP A 216 3.17 4.95 -13.30
N GLY A 217 2.73 4.51 -14.48
CA GLY A 217 1.80 5.24 -15.35
C GLY A 217 2.39 5.78 -16.67
N HIS A 218 3.67 5.57 -16.98
CA HIS A 218 4.25 5.98 -18.28
C HIS A 218 4.42 4.80 -19.24
N ASP A 219 4.38 5.09 -20.55
CA ASP A 219 4.50 4.08 -21.60
C ASP A 219 5.89 3.40 -21.60
N PRO A 220 5.99 2.06 -21.79
CA PRO A 220 7.25 1.33 -21.81
C PRO A 220 8.30 1.87 -22.79
N LEU A 221 7.90 2.46 -23.91
CA LEU A 221 8.83 3.06 -24.88
C LEU A 221 9.47 4.33 -24.34
N ILE A 222 8.72 5.13 -23.56
CA ILE A 222 9.22 6.32 -22.88
C ILE A 222 10.23 5.93 -21.80
N ILE A 223 9.92 4.89 -21.04
CA ILE A 223 10.83 4.34 -20.02
C ILE A 223 12.13 3.85 -20.69
N GLY A 224 12.01 3.08 -21.77
CA GLY A 224 13.16 2.58 -22.53
C GLY A 224 14.01 3.70 -23.12
N LEU A 225 13.40 4.80 -23.55
CA LEU A 225 14.11 5.97 -24.06
C LEU A 225 14.96 6.65 -22.97
N PHE A 226 14.42 6.83 -21.77
CA PHE A 226 15.15 7.40 -20.63
C PHE A 226 16.30 6.51 -20.18
N GLN A 227 16.12 5.19 -20.17
CA GLN A 227 17.17 4.23 -19.83
C GLN A 227 18.34 4.24 -20.84
N LYS A 228 18.15 4.79 -22.03
CA LYS A 228 19.19 4.91 -23.06
C LYS A 228 19.97 6.22 -22.99
N LEU A 229 19.62 7.13 -22.08
CA LEU A 229 20.43 8.32 -21.85
C LEU A 229 21.78 7.93 -21.24
N PRO A 230 22.89 8.48 -21.75
CA PRO A 230 24.17 8.35 -21.07
C PRO A 230 24.17 9.13 -19.75
N GLU A 231 25.09 8.79 -18.86
CA GLU A 231 25.26 9.51 -17.59
C GLU A 231 25.57 11.00 -17.84
N PRO A 232 25.16 11.90 -16.92
CA PRO A 232 25.55 13.30 -17.00
C PRO A 232 27.07 13.44 -17.15
N GLU A 233 27.50 14.37 -17.99
CA GLU A 233 28.92 14.65 -18.30
C GLU A 233 29.67 13.56 -19.09
N ALA A 234 29.03 12.45 -19.47
CA ALA A 234 29.65 11.46 -20.35
C ALA A 234 29.84 11.98 -21.79
N ASP A 235 30.90 11.50 -22.44
CA ASP A 235 31.17 11.80 -23.86
C ASP A 235 30.07 11.22 -24.75
N TRP A 236 29.16 12.11 -25.18
CA TRP A 236 28.03 11.74 -26.04
C TRP A 236 28.20 12.35 -27.43
N PRO A 237 28.58 11.59 -28.47
CA PRO A 237 28.80 12.12 -29.81
C PRO A 237 27.52 12.74 -30.42
N VAL A 238 27.68 13.81 -31.21
CA VAL A 238 26.55 14.53 -31.84
C VAL A 238 25.66 13.60 -32.68
N ALA A 239 26.26 12.67 -33.43
CA ALA A 239 25.50 11.69 -34.22
C ALA A 239 24.62 10.77 -33.33
N ALA A 240 25.12 10.39 -32.15
CA ALA A 240 24.35 9.59 -31.20
C ALA A 240 23.23 10.40 -30.52
N ARG A 241 23.46 11.69 -30.24
CA ARG A 241 22.43 12.63 -29.75
C ARG A 241 21.29 12.77 -30.74
N LEU A 242 21.63 13.00 -32.02
CA LEU A 242 20.64 13.09 -33.10
C LEU A 242 19.82 11.80 -33.24
N LYS A 243 20.49 10.63 -33.24
CA LYS A 243 19.81 9.34 -33.35
C LYS A 243 18.86 9.09 -32.17
N TRP A 244 19.27 9.45 -30.96
CA TRP A 244 18.42 9.33 -29.77
C TRP A 244 17.21 10.28 -29.85
N LEU A 245 17.42 11.55 -30.20
CA LEU A 245 16.34 12.53 -30.35
C LEU A 245 15.36 12.15 -31.46
N GLN A 246 15.84 11.65 -32.60
CA GLN A 246 14.99 11.15 -33.68
C GLN A 246 14.13 9.96 -33.23
N THR A 247 14.71 9.07 -32.43
CA THR A 247 13.98 7.95 -31.83
C THR A 247 12.90 8.44 -30.87
N ALA A 248 13.20 9.47 -30.07
CA ALA A 248 12.24 10.11 -29.18
C ALA A 248 11.06 10.72 -29.95
N ALA A 249 11.34 11.45 -31.03
CA ALA A 249 10.31 12.03 -31.90
C ALA A 249 9.36 10.96 -32.46
N ASN A 250 9.91 9.85 -33.00
CA ASN A 250 9.10 8.76 -33.53
C ASN A 250 8.23 8.09 -32.44
N ILE A 251 8.74 7.96 -31.22
CA ILE A 251 7.97 7.42 -30.09
C ILE A 251 6.84 8.38 -29.71
N PHE A 252 7.07 9.69 -29.74
CA PHE A 252 6.03 10.67 -29.46
C PHE A 252 4.93 10.69 -30.52
N ASP A 253 5.29 10.60 -31.81
CA ASP A 253 4.33 10.49 -32.91
C ASP A 253 3.47 9.22 -32.80
N LEU A 254 4.03 8.13 -32.28
CA LEU A 254 3.32 6.86 -32.09
C LEU A 254 2.33 6.93 -30.91
N LEU A 255 2.71 7.58 -29.81
CA LEU A 255 1.98 7.53 -28.54
C LEU A 255 1.01 8.69 -28.33
N TYR A 256 1.29 9.85 -28.91
CA TYR A 256 0.52 11.06 -28.69
C TYR A 256 -0.15 11.52 -30.00
N LYS A 257 -1.45 11.79 -29.93
CA LYS A 257 -2.19 12.33 -31.08
C LYS A 257 -1.73 13.77 -31.34
N GLY A 258 -1.15 14.02 -32.50
CA GLY A 258 -0.77 15.34 -32.99
C GLY A 258 -1.29 15.60 -34.41
N ASP A 259 -1.27 16.86 -34.84
CA ASP A 259 -1.83 17.33 -36.12
C ASP A 259 -0.97 16.99 -37.36
N GLY A 260 -0.36 15.80 -37.39
CA GLY A 260 0.17 15.19 -38.62
C GLY A 260 1.41 15.84 -39.25
N GLY A 261 2.16 16.66 -38.52
CA GLY A 261 3.45 17.20 -38.97
C GLY A 261 4.61 16.37 -38.44
N GLY A 262 5.27 15.58 -39.30
CA GLY A 262 6.44 14.79 -38.90
C GLY A 262 7.57 15.67 -38.35
N ILE A 263 8.13 15.29 -37.20
CA ILE A 263 9.21 16.04 -36.53
C ILE A 263 10.55 15.72 -37.21
N SER A 264 11.20 16.75 -37.76
CA SER A 264 12.54 16.66 -38.37
C SER A 264 13.60 17.32 -37.48
N MET A 265 14.72 16.64 -37.25
CA MET A 265 15.81 17.11 -36.38
C MET A 265 17.12 17.23 -37.15
N SER A 266 17.82 18.34 -36.99
CA SER A 266 19.15 18.58 -37.56
C SER A 266 20.10 19.18 -36.53
N ALA A 267 21.39 18.86 -36.62
CA ALA A 267 22.40 19.47 -35.75
C ALA A 267 22.88 20.79 -36.38
N ALA A 268 22.64 21.90 -35.69
CA ALA A 268 23.25 23.18 -36.02
C ALA A 268 24.62 23.30 -35.33
N ARG A 269 25.67 23.63 -36.09
CA ARG A 269 26.96 24.02 -35.52
C ARG A 269 26.82 25.45 -35.01
N ALA A 270 26.93 25.66 -33.70
CA ALA A 270 27.07 27.00 -33.15
C ALA A 270 28.39 27.61 -33.67
N GLU A 271 28.30 28.58 -34.58
CA GLU A 271 29.44 29.44 -34.87
C GLU A 271 29.75 30.23 -33.59
N ARG A 272 30.96 30.05 -33.07
CA ARG A 272 31.46 30.80 -31.91
C ARG A 272 31.45 32.29 -32.28
N SER A 273 30.73 33.10 -31.50
CA SER A 273 30.83 34.56 -31.54
C SER A 273 32.30 35.01 -31.47
N PRO A 274 32.73 36.02 -32.24
CA PRO A 274 34.09 36.55 -32.16
C PRO A 274 34.33 37.17 -30.78
N ARG A 275 35.47 36.82 -30.17
CA ARG A 275 35.94 37.38 -28.91
C ARG A 275 36.25 38.88 -29.13
N PRO A 276 35.78 39.81 -28.28
CA PRO A 276 36.14 41.21 -28.42
C PRO A 276 37.64 41.36 -28.18
N GLN A 277 38.35 41.96 -29.14
CA GLN A 277 39.74 42.38 -28.96
C GLN A 277 39.77 43.52 -27.94
N HIS A 278 40.60 43.35 -26.92
CA HIS A 278 40.98 44.42 -26.00
C HIS A 278 42.18 45.11 -26.65
N ASP A 279 41.98 46.34 -27.14
CA ASP A 279 43.08 47.23 -27.50
C ASP A 279 43.64 47.87 -26.23
N ASP A 280 44.98 47.98 -26.19
CA ASP A 280 45.81 48.68 -25.20
C ASP A 280 45.52 50.19 -25.14
#